data_AF-A0A958AKY4-F1
#
_entry.id   AF-A0A958AKY4-F1
#
_cell.length_a   1.000
_cell.length_b   1.000
_cell.length_c   1.000
_cell.angle_alpha   90.00
_cell.angle_beta   90.00
_cell.angle_gamma   90.00
#
_symmetry.space_group_name_H-M   'P 1'
#
loop_
_entity.id
_entity.type
_entity.pdbx_description
1 polymer ?
#
loop_
_entity_poly.entity_id
_entity_poly.type
_entity_poly.pdbx_seq_one_letter_code
_entity_poly.pdbx_strand_id
1 'polypeptide(L)'
;MTDLELLRQYEPVVRYTAGELFFPCAVDQYLARCALWMADVERNTTLLAKPGELTTETLGTFRTIPRDHRLYLQFVEKPLTAIDYQRWLLQPERSVLLNPNRLQRIGLVTRILDGIFDLSLLVRGRVPGGTAAAAHEQYAAMQTEDLRRVYYGRVVRDGGYIVLHYLFFFPMNDWRSSFHGVNDHESDWEQILIYLTDEEHDVPQPRWVAFASHDFSGDDLRRRWDDPEVQKVDETHPVIHAGAGSHA
;
A
#
# COMPACT_ATOMS: atom_id res chain seq x y z
N MET A 1 14.88 -11.97 25.23
CA MET A 1 14.74 -11.49 23.84
C MET A 1 14.11 -10.11 23.87
N THR A 2 14.66 -9.14 23.16
CA THR A 2 14.13 -7.78 23.02
C THR A 2 13.01 -7.72 21.98
N ASP A 3 12.21 -6.65 21.99
CA ASP A 3 11.16 -6.45 20.99
C ASP A 3 11.72 -6.39 19.55
N LEU A 4 12.92 -5.81 19.37
CA LEU A 4 13.59 -5.77 18.08
C LEU A 4 14.07 -7.17 17.64
N GLU A 5 14.57 -7.98 18.57
CA GLU A 5 14.95 -9.37 18.27
C GLU A 5 13.73 -10.21 17.87
N LEU A 6 12.60 -10.06 18.56
CA LEU A 6 11.34 -10.70 18.20
C LEU A 6 10.86 -10.28 16.81
N LEU A 7 10.87 -8.97 16.52
CA LEU A 7 10.48 -8.46 15.21
C LEU A 7 11.39 -9.03 14.11
N ARG A 8 12.71 -9.06 14.33
CA ARG A 8 13.68 -9.61 13.37
C ARG A 8 13.52 -11.11 13.14
N GLN A 9 13.22 -11.87 14.18
CA GLN A 9 13.05 -13.31 14.09
C GLN A 9 11.91 -13.71 13.13
N TYR A 10 10.84 -12.91 13.07
CA TYR A 10 9.64 -13.22 12.31
C TYR A 10 9.37 -12.20 11.18
N GLU A 11 10.41 -11.52 10.66
CA GLU A 11 10.27 -10.58 9.54
C GLU A 11 9.59 -11.24 8.33
N PRO A 12 8.55 -10.64 7.75
CA PRO A 12 7.88 -11.20 6.58
C PRO A 12 8.73 -11.05 5.31
N VAL A 13 8.62 -12.03 4.41
CA VAL A 13 9.16 -11.96 3.05
C VAL A 13 8.04 -11.56 2.10
N VAL A 14 8.11 -10.35 1.56
CA VAL A 14 7.10 -9.84 0.62
C VAL A 14 7.46 -10.16 -0.82
N ARG A 15 6.56 -10.86 -1.51
CA ARG A 15 6.64 -11.11 -2.96
C ARG A 15 5.70 -10.18 -3.70
N TYR A 16 6.25 -9.56 -4.75
CA TYR A 16 5.53 -8.67 -5.64
C TYR A 16 5.37 -9.29 -7.02
N THR A 17 4.33 -8.86 -7.73
CA THR A 17 4.16 -9.23 -9.13
C THR A 17 5.31 -8.66 -9.95
N ALA A 18 5.86 -9.46 -10.87
CA ALA A 18 6.87 -8.95 -11.79
C ALA A 18 6.28 -7.76 -12.57
N GLY A 19 6.89 -6.59 -12.41
CA GLY A 19 6.42 -5.35 -13.01
C GLY A 19 5.73 -4.37 -12.08
N GLU A 20 5.66 -4.69 -10.79
CA GLU A 20 5.26 -3.73 -9.75
C GLU A 20 6.09 -2.44 -9.84
N LEU A 21 5.39 -1.29 -9.79
CA LEU A 21 6.02 0.02 -9.90
C LEU A 21 6.41 0.60 -8.54
N PHE A 22 5.63 0.30 -7.51
CA PHE A 22 5.76 0.88 -6.18
C PHE A 22 6.20 -0.18 -5.17
N PHE A 23 7.15 0.18 -4.31
CA PHE A 23 7.63 -0.67 -3.22
C PHE A 23 7.63 0.11 -1.91
N PRO A 24 7.71 -0.56 -0.74
CA PRO A 24 7.67 0.10 0.54
C PRO A 24 8.83 1.09 0.70
N CYS A 25 8.53 2.31 1.14
CA CYS A 25 9.51 3.37 1.35
C CYS A 25 9.32 4.07 2.69
N ALA A 26 10.31 4.90 3.07
CA ALA A 26 10.19 5.72 4.25
C ALA A 26 9.13 6.81 4.05
N VAL A 27 8.24 6.96 5.02
CA VAL A 27 7.18 7.99 5.06
C VAL A 27 7.77 9.40 4.97
N ASP A 28 8.92 9.63 5.60
CA ASP A 28 9.57 10.94 5.63
C ASP A 28 9.87 11.49 4.22
N GLN A 29 10.30 10.64 3.28
CA GLN A 29 10.57 11.07 1.90
C GLN A 29 9.31 11.36 1.10
N TYR A 30 8.24 10.63 1.38
CA TYR A 30 6.94 10.88 0.79
C TYR A 30 6.38 12.22 1.30
N LEU A 31 6.42 12.45 2.61
CA LEU A 31 5.98 13.71 3.22
C LEU A 31 6.79 14.91 2.71
N ALA A 32 8.10 14.77 2.56
CA ALA A 32 8.96 15.82 2.00
C ALA A 32 8.55 16.26 0.58
N ARG A 33 7.79 15.44 -0.16
CA ARG A 33 7.28 15.76 -1.51
C ARG A 33 5.81 16.15 -1.53
N CYS A 34 5.09 15.96 -0.42
CA CYS A 34 3.69 16.27 -0.35
C CYS A 34 3.44 17.76 -0.08
N ALA A 35 2.39 18.29 -0.71
CA ALA A 35 1.69 19.46 -0.21
C ALA A 35 0.62 19.02 0.80
N LEU A 36 0.36 19.83 1.83
CA LEU A 36 -0.79 19.66 2.73
C LEU A 36 -1.86 20.68 2.37
N TRP A 37 -3.07 20.19 2.11
CA TRP A 37 -4.22 21.00 1.78
C TRP A 37 -5.35 20.79 2.78
N MET A 38 -6.16 21.82 2.94
CA MET A 38 -7.44 21.76 3.63
C MET A 38 -8.56 22.04 2.63
N ALA A 39 -9.57 21.19 2.60
CA ALA A 39 -10.77 21.36 1.79
C ALA A 39 -12.01 21.55 2.68
N ASP A 40 -12.88 22.49 2.32
CA ASP A 40 -14.21 22.64 2.90
C ASP A 40 -15.26 21.75 2.20
N VAL A 41 -16.53 21.85 2.62
CA VAL A 41 -17.65 21.10 2.03
C VAL A 41 -17.97 21.50 0.59
N GLU A 42 -17.61 22.72 0.19
CA GLU A 42 -17.78 23.26 -1.15
C GLU A 42 -16.59 22.93 -2.08
N ARG A 43 -15.59 22.22 -1.55
CA ARG A 43 -14.31 21.87 -2.20
C ARG A 43 -13.41 23.07 -2.49
N ASN A 44 -13.58 24.18 -1.77
CA ASN A 44 -12.58 25.24 -1.78
C ASN A 44 -11.35 24.74 -1.01
N THR A 45 -10.18 24.87 -1.61
CA THR A 45 -8.93 24.36 -1.04
C THR A 45 -8.02 25.49 -0.58
N THR A 46 -7.42 25.31 0.60
CA THR A 46 -6.39 26.19 1.15
C THR A 46 -5.11 25.40 1.34
N LEU A 47 -4.01 25.91 0.79
CA LEU A 47 -2.68 25.32 0.99
C LEU A 47 -2.19 25.64 2.41
N LEU A 48 -1.84 24.61 3.17
CA LEU A 48 -1.33 24.73 4.53
C LEU A 48 0.18 24.53 4.63
N ALA A 49 0.75 23.67 3.77
CA ALA A 49 2.19 23.46 3.68
C ALA A 49 2.58 23.04 2.26
N LYS A 50 3.72 23.53 1.77
CA LYS A 50 4.28 23.19 0.46
C LYS A 50 5.15 21.92 0.55
N PRO A 51 5.44 21.27 -0.60
CA PRO A 51 6.49 20.27 -0.66
C PRO A 51 7.79 20.80 -0.02
N GLY A 52 8.40 20.00 0.83
CA GLY A 52 9.59 20.33 1.61
C GLY A 52 9.32 20.94 3.00
N GLU A 53 8.08 21.33 3.32
CA GLU A 53 7.74 21.92 4.62
C GLU A 53 7.17 20.90 5.63
N LEU A 54 6.91 19.67 5.19
CA LEU A 54 6.30 18.61 6.00
C LEU A 54 7.33 17.60 6.51
N THR A 55 7.26 17.29 7.80
CA THR A 55 7.85 16.14 8.47
C THR A 55 6.76 15.40 9.25
N THR A 56 7.07 14.23 9.81
CA THR A 56 6.11 13.52 10.67
C THR A 56 5.71 14.35 11.89
N GLU A 57 6.65 15.12 12.46
CA GLU A 57 6.40 16.03 13.58
C GLU A 57 5.53 17.21 13.18
N THR A 58 5.86 17.90 12.08
CA THR A 58 5.08 19.08 11.66
C THR A 58 3.68 18.68 11.19
N LEU A 59 3.53 17.56 10.48
CA LEU A 59 2.22 17.02 10.12
C LEU A 59 1.38 16.74 11.37
N GLY A 60 1.99 16.21 12.42
CA GLY A 60 1.36 15.95 13.72
C GLY A 60 0.88 17.20 14.48
N THR A 61 1.20 18.42 14.02
CA THR A 61 0.70 19.67 14.60
C THR A 61 -0.67 20.11 14.06
N PHE A 62 -1.07 19.62 12.88
CA PHE A 62 -2.34 19.95 12.24
C PHE A 62 -3.51 19.13 12.82
N ARG A 63 -3.74 19.25 14.14
CA ARG A 63 -4.71 18.42 14.89
C ARG A 63 -6.12 18.99 14.91
N THR A 64 -6.24 20.31 14.79
CA THR A 64 -7.53 21.00 14.92
C THR A 64 -7.85 21.63 13.58
N ILE A 65 -8.94 21.18 12.96
CA ILE A 65 -9.48 21.76 11.74
C ILE A 65 -10.91 22.23 12.00
N PRO A 66 -11.41 23.24 11.26
CA PRO A 66 -12.79 23.65 11.38
C PRO A 66 -13.74 22.47 11.09
N ARG A 67 -14.94 22.55 11.65
CA ARG A 67 -15.96 21.52 11.41
C ARG A 67 -16.21 21.36 9.90
N ASP A 68 -16.44 20.13 9.47
CA ASP A 68 -16.72 19.76 8.09
C ASP A 68 -15.59 20.04 7.08
N HIS A 69 -14.39 20.38 7.56
CA HIS A 69 -13.18 20.45 6.75
C HIS A 69 -12.42 19.13 6.77
N ARG A 70 -11.57 18.92 5.76
CA ARG A 70 -10.73 17.72 5.64
C ARG A 70 -9.31 18.11 5.27
N LEU A 71 -8.35 17.44 5.86
CA LEU A 71 -6.96 17.51 5.42
C LEU A 71 -6.68 16.40 4.42
N TYR A 72 -5.87 16.70 3.42
CA TYR A 72 -5.31 15.69 2.54
C TYR A 72 -3.89 16.07 2.14
N LEU A 73 -3.05 15.04 1.98
CA LEU A 73 -1.74 15.17 1.36
C LEU A 73 -1.92 15.03 -0.15
N GLN A 74 -1.13 15.80 -0.88
CA GLN A 74 -1.03 15.69 -2.33
C GLN A 74 0.43 15.44 -2.70
N PHE A 75 0.71 14.23 -3.18
CA PHE A 75 2.02 13.82 -3.66
C PHE A 75 2.19 14.19 -5.14
N VAL A 76 1.19 13.93 -5.98
CA VAL A 76 1.19 14.36 -7.39
C VAL A 76 0.49 15.71 -7.54
N GLU A 77 1.28 16.76 -7.79
CA GLU A 77 0.72 18.10 -8.06
C GLU A 77 -0.15 18.08 -9.33
N LYS A 78 0.38 17.50 -10.41
CA LYS A 78 -0.31 17.41 -11.71
C LYS A 78 0.01 16.07 -12.39
N PRO A 79 -0.98 15.43 -13.03
CA PRO A 79 -0.73 14.29 -13.90
C PRO A 79 0.21 14.64 -15.05
N LEU A 80 0.94 13.66 -15.58
CA LEU A 80 1.73 13.84 -16.80
C LEU A 80 0.88 14.31 -17.97
N THR A 81 1.50 15.14 -18.82
CA THR A 81 0.91 15.53 -20.11
C THR A 81 0.79 14.31 -21.03
N ALA A 82 -0.04 14.39 -22.07
CA ALA A 82 -0.18 13.29 -23.03
C ALA A 82 1.16 12.88 -23.66
N ILE A 83 2.04 13.86 -23.95
CA ILE A 83 3.36 13.59 -24.56
C ILE A 83 4.27 12.91 -23.56
N ASP A 84 4.35 13.42 -22.32
CA ASP A 84 5.22 12.84 -21.30
C ASP A 84 4.74 11.46 -20.87
N TYR A 85 3.41 11.25 -20.81
CA TYR A 85 2.83 9.93 -20.57
C TYR A 85 3.18 8.92 -21.67
N GLN A 86 3.18 9.33 -22.95
CA GLN A 86 3.63 8.46 -24.04
C GLN A 86 5.12 8.14 -23.94
N ARG A 87 5.97 9.10 -23.55
CA ARG A 87 7.40 8.83 -23.30
C ARG A 87 7.59 7.83 -22.16
N TRP A 88 6.84 8.01 -21.07
CA TRP A 88 6.84 7.12 -19.92
C TRP A 88 6.39 5.69 -20.28
N LEU A 89 5.40 5.54 -21.17
CA LEU A 89 4.98 4.23 -21.70
C LEU A 89 6.07 3.51 -22.50
N LEU A 90 6.99 4.25 -23.13
CA LEU A 90 8.02 3.73 -24.01
C LEU A 90 9.38 3.51 -23.31
N GLN A 91 9.46 3.71 -22.00
CA GLN A 91 10.68 3.49 -21.22
C GLN A 91 11.14 2.02 -21.29
N PRO A 92 12.40 1.73 -21.66
CA PRO A 92 12.91 0.36 -21.83
C PRO A 92 12.86 -0.50 -20.55
N GLU A 93 13.11 0.13 -19.40
CA GLU A 93 13.06 -0.49 -18.08
C GLU A 93 11.65 -0.89 -17.64
N ARG A 94 10.61 -0.37 -18.31
CA ARG A 94 9.24 -0.68 -17.95
C ARG A 94 8.86 -2.07 -18.43
N SER A 95 8.51 -2.94 -17.48
CA SER A 95 7.89 -4.21 -17.81
C SER A 95 6.52 -4.01 -18.46
N VAL A 96 6.29 -4.68 -19.59
CA VAL A 96 4.98 -4.72 -20.23
C VAL A 96 4.21 -5.90 -19.64
N LEU A 97 3.23 -5.59 -18.81
CA LEU A 97 2.27 -6.58 -18.33
C LEU A 97 1.36 -6.96 -19.50
N LEU A 98 1.65 -8.10 -20.13
CA LEU A 98 0.80 -8.65 -21.18
C LEU A 98 -0.52 -9.08 -20.57
N ASN A 99 -1.61 -8.41 -20.95
CA ASN A 99 -2.95 -8.83 -20.59
C ASN A 99 -3.27 -10.15 -21.32
N PRO A 100 -3.38 -11.30 -20.63
CA PRO A 100 -3.92 -12.49 -21.29
C PRO A 100 -5.36 -12.17 -21.65
N ASN A 101 -5.66 -12.13 -22.96
CA ASN A 101 -6.96 -11.78 -23.54
C ASN A 101 -8.13 -12.03 -22.56
N ARG A 102 -8.94 -11.00 -22.27
CA ARG A 102 -10.15 -10.98 -21.42
C ARG A 102 -11.10 -12.19 -21.59
N LEU A 103 -10.95 -12.95 -22.69
CA LEU A 103 -11.72 -14.14 -23.03
C LEU A 103 -11.19 -15.46 -22.43
N GLN A 104 -9.98 -15.50 -21.86
CA GLN A 104 -9.30 -16.76 -21.53
C GLN A 104 -9.39 -17.23 -20.07
N ARG A 105 -10.03 -16.50 -19.14
CA ARG A 105 -9.90 -16.86 -17.70
C ARG A 105 -11.13 -17.13 -16.85
N ILE A 106 -12.37 -16.71 -17.13
CA ILE A 106 -13.45 -16.87 -16.11
C ILE A 106 -14.87 -17.10 -16.69
N GLY A 107 -15.65 -17.90 -15.96
CA GLY A 107 -17.03 -18.33 -16.26
C GLY A 107 -18.10 -17.22 -16.16
N LEU A 108 -19.29 -17.50 -16.70
CA LEU A 108 -20.33 -16.53 -17.09
C LEU A 108 -20.86 -15.61 -15.96
N VAL A 109 -20.72 -15.98 -14.68
CA VAL A 109 -21.30 -15.25 -13.54
C VAL A 109 -20.46 -14.04 -13.12
N THR A 110 -19.13 -14.11 -13.20
CA THR A 110 -18.27 -12.93 -12.95
C THR A 110 -18.39 -11.89 -14.05
N ARG A 111 -18.74 -12.29 -15.28
CA ARG A 111 -19.00 -11.38 -16.41
C ARG A 111 -20.17 -10.41 -16.16
N ILE A 112 -21.15 -10.80 -15.34
CA ILE A 112 -22.29 -9.95 -15.01
C ILE A 112 -21.90 -8.94 -13.91
N LEU A 113 -21.08 -9.35 -12.93
CA LEU A 113 -20.52 -8.44 -11.93
C LEU A 113 -19.51 -7.46 -12.56
N ASP A 114 -18.64 -7.93 -13.45
CA ASP A 114 -17.73 -7.08 -14.24
C ASP A 114 -18.49 -6.09 -15.12
N GLY A 115 -19.62 -6.50 -15.71
CA GLY A 115 -20.48 -5.60 -16.50
C GLY A 115 -21.16 -4.50 -15.67
N ILE A 116 -21.46 -4.78 -14.39
CA ILE A 116 -21.98 -3.78 -13.44
C ILE A 116 -20.84 -2.87 -12.93
N PHE A 117 -19.63 -3.41 -12.74
CA PHE A 117 -18.42 -2.63 -12.44
C PHE A 117 -18.03 -1.71 -13.62
N ASP A 118 -18.09 -2.18 -14.86
CA ASP A 118 -17.83 -1.36 -16.06
C ASP A 118 -18.88 -0.24 -16.23
N LEU A 119 -20.14 -0.46 -15.81
CA LEU A 119 -21.15 0.60 -15.77
C LEU A 119 -20.83 1.64 -14.68
N SER A 120 -20.22 1.24 -13.56
CA SER A 120 -19.69 2.17 -12.55
C SER A 120 -18.50 3.01 -13.07
N LEU A 121 -17.72 2.49 -14.03
CA LEU A 121 -16.62 3.20 -14.71
C LEU A 121 -17.09 4.30 -15.66
N LEU A 122 -18.34 4.23 -16.15
CA LEU A 122 -18.96 5.33 -16.90
C LEU A 122 -19.39 6.50 -15.99
N VAL A 123 -19.68 6.21 -14.72
CA VAL A 123 -20.12 7.19 -13.72
C VAL A 123 -18.93 7.79 -12.94
N ARG A 124 -17.88 7.00 -12.70
CA ARG A 124 -16.60 7.47 -12.15
C ARG A 124 -15.64 7.82 -13.28
N GLY A 125 -15.53 9.11 -13.59
CA GLY A 125 -14.70 9.66 -14.66
C GLY A 125 -13.33 8.99 -14.86
N ARG A 126 -12.79 9.09 -16.07
CA ARG A 126 -11.45 8.62 -16.42
C ARG A 126 -10.43 9.26 -15.46
N VAL A 127 -9.77 8.44 -14.62
CA VAL A 127 -8.52 8.87 -13.99
C VAL A 127 -7.54 9.12 -15.14
N PRO A 128 -6.99 10.34 -15.30
CA PRO A 128 -5.97 10.57 -16.30
C PRO A 128 -4.79 9.65 -15.96
N GLY A 129 -4.45 8.71 -16.85
CA GLY A 129 -3.37 7.73 -16.62
C GLY A 129 -2.01 8.38 -16.30
N GLY A 130 -1.85 9.68 -16.55
CA GLY A 130 -0.69 10.46 -16.15
C GLY A 130 -0.48 10.59 -14.63
N THR A 131 -1.45 10.28 -13.78
CA THR A 131 -1.30 10.43 -12.31
C THR A 131 -0.38 9.36 -11.74
N ALA A 132 -0.67 8.08 -11.98
CA ALA A 132 0.19 6.97 -11.56
C ALA A 132 1.59 7.08 -12.19
N ALA A 133 1.67 7.52 -13.45
CA ALA A 133 2.94 7.77 -14.11
C ALA A 133 3.76 8.89 -13.44
N ALA A 134 3.12 10.01 -13.10
CA ALA A 134 3.78 11.10 -12.37
C ALA A 134 4.21 10.67 -10.96
N ALA A 135 3.38 9.87 -10.28
CA ALA A 135 3.75 9.27 -8.99
C ALA A 135 4.97 8.35 -9.14
N HIS A 136 5.03 7.56 -10.23
CA HIS A 136 6.16 6.67 -10.51
C HIS A 136 7.45 7.48 -10.77
N GLU A 137 7.40 8.58 -11.53
CA GLU A 137 8.58 9.45 -11.73
C GLU A 137 9.07 10.07 -10.41
N GLN A 138 8.15 10.55 -9.57
CA GLN A 138 8.51 11.07 -8.25
C GLN A 138 9.08 9.99 -7.33
N TYR A 139 8.51 8.79 -7.35
CA TYR A 139 9.00 7.66 -6.57
C TYR A 139 10.38 7.19 -7.04
N ALA A 140 10.61 7.12 -8.35
CA ALA A 140 11.93 6.82 -8.91
C ALA A 140 12.96 7.86 -8.46
N ALA A 141 12.60 9.15 -8.42
CA ALA A 141 13.47 10.20 -7.86
C ALA A 141 13.77 9.99 -6.37
N MET A 142 12.77 9.61 -5.54
CA MET A 142 12.99 9.23 -4.14
C MET A 142 14.01 8.09 -4.01
N GLN A 143 13.90 7.06 -4.85
CA GLN A 143 14.82 5.93 -4.83
C GLN A 143 16.27 6.32 -5.18
N THR A 144 16.49 7.39 -5.94
CA THR A 144 17.86 7.87 -6.19
C THR A 144 18.50 8.52 -4.96
N GLU A 145 17.69 9.03 -4.03
CA GLU A 145 18.14 9.66 -2.79
C GLU A 145 18.28 8.63 -1.66
N ASP A 146 17.39 7.63 -1.60
CA ASP A 146 17.44 6.54 -0.64
C ASP A 146 17.00 5.21 -1.27
N LEU A 147 17.95 4.29 -1.37
CA LEU A 147 17.76 2.99 -1.99
C LEU A 147 17.10 1.96 -1.06
N ARG A 148 16.82 2.32 0.20
CA ARG A 148 16.24 1.39 1.19
C ARG A 148 14.77 1.12 0.89
N ARG A 149 14.40 -0.16 0.97
CA ARG A 149 13.01 -0.60 1.11
C ARG A 149 12.68 -0.63 2.59
N VAL A 150 11.77 0.23 3.02
CA VAL A 150 11.53 0.46 4.45
C VAL A 150 10.18 -0.12 4.84
N TYR A 151 10.17 -0.83 5.96
CA TYR A 151 8.96 -1.24 6.67
C TYR A 151 9.08 -0.74 8.12
N TYR A 152 7.95 -0.64 8.79
CA TYR A 152 7.86 -0.25 10.20
C TYR A 152 7.42 -1.44 11.03
N GLY A 153 7.94 -1.57 12.25
CA GLY A 153 7.62 -2.66 13.15
C GLY A 153 7.31 -2.14 14.55
N ARG A 154 6.30 -2.70 15.20
CA ARG A 154 6.06 -2.49 16.63
C ARG A 154 5.58 -3.78 17.29
N VAL A 155 5.90 -3.93 18.57
CA VAL A 155 5.40 -5.01 19.41
C VAL A 155 4.29 -4.46 20.31
N VAL A 156 3.13 -5.09 20.29
CA VAL A 156 2.00 -4.76 21.16
C VAL A 156 1.73 -5.96 22.06
N ARG A 157 1.52 -5.73 23.36
CA ARG A 157 1.17 -6.77 24.32
C ARG A 157 -0.21 -6.48 24.86
N ASP A 158 -1.18 -7.31 24.49
CA ASP A 158 -2.58 -7.12 24.86
C ASP A 158 -3.35 -8.44 24.84
N GLY A 159 -4.34 -8.59 25.73
CA GLY A 159 -5.22 -9.76 25.75
C GLY A 159 -4.53 -11.11 25.87
N GLY A 160 -3.35 -11.18 26.50
CA GLY A 160 -2.54 -12.42 26.60
C GLY A 160 -1.67 -12.72 25.37
N TYR A 161 -1.69 -11.86 24.35
CA TYR A 161 -0.87 -12.01 23.15
C TYR A 161 0.31 -11.04 23.14
N ILE A 162 1.39 -11.49 22.48
CA ILE A 162 2.47 -10.63 21.99
C ILE A 162 2.26 -10.50 20.48
N VAL A 163 1.89 -9.32 20.00
CA VAL A 163 1.56 -9.05 18.61
C VAL A 163 2.72 -8.32 17.94
N LEU A 164 3.34 -8.95 16.95
CA LEU A 164 4.30 -8.33 16.06
C LEU A 164 3.53 -7.70 14.91
N HIS A 165 3.56 -6.38 14.83
CA HIS A 165 2.82 -5.62 13.82
C HIS A 165 3.82 -4.96 12.86
N TYR A 166 3.82 -5.43 11.62
CA TYR A 166 4.62 -4.90 10.51
C TYR A 166 3.73 -4.02 9.62
N LEU A 167 4.21 -2.85 9.24
CA LEU A 167 3.52 -1.91 8.37
C LEU A 167 4.39 -1.54 7.16
N PHE A 168 3.76 -1.43 6.00
CA PHE A 168 4.38 -1.09 4.73
C PHE A 168 3.68 0.12 4.15
N PHE A 169 4.46 1.13 3.77
CA PHE A 169 3.95 2.34 3.17
C PHE A 169 4.34 2.43 1.70
N PHE A 170 3.35 2.58 0.83
CA PHE A 170 3.55 2.75 -0.61
C PHE A 170 3.10 4.15 -1.03
N PRO A 171 3.88 4.86 -1.87
CA PRO A 171 3.48 6.19 -2.34
C PRO A 171 2.17 6.23 -3.15
N MET A 172 1.86 5.13 -3.83
CA MET A 172 0.73 5.03 -4.77
C MET A 172 0.26 3.59 -4.88
N ASN A 173 -1.05 3.41 -4.83
CA ASN A 173 -1.80 2.25 -5.30
C ASN A 173 -2.22 2.53 -6.75
N ASP A 174 -1.73 1.74 -7.70
CA ASP A 174 -1.96 1.92 -9.13
C ASP A 174 -2.73 0.75 -9.76
N TRP A 175 -3.51 0.05 -8.93
CA TRP A 175 -4.23 -1.16 -9.30
C TRP A 175 -5.04 -1.00 -10.60
N ARG A 176 -5.73 0.13 -10.79
CA ARG A 176 -6.48 0.42 -12.02
C ARG A 176 -5.56 0.75 -13.19
N SER A 177 -4.58 1.63 -12.98
CA SER A 177 -3.72 2.14 -14.05
C SER A 177 -2.74 1.10 -14.60
N SER A 178 -2.19 0.23 -13.75
CA SER A 178 -1.17 -0.77 -14.14
C SER A 178 -1.74 -2.18 -14.28
N PHE A 179 -2.76 -2.54 -13.48
CA PHE A 179 -3.24 -3.92 -13.38
C PHE A 179 -4.74 -4.08 -13.72
N HIS A 180 -5.38 -3.04 -14.26
CA HIS A 180 -6.79 -3.05 -14.69
C HIS A 180 -7.80 -3.34 -13.57
N GLY A 181 -7.43 -3.06 -12.33
CA GLY A 181 -8.33 -3.01 -11.19
C GLY A 181 -9.30 -1.84 -11.22
N VAL A 182 -9.92 -1.57 -10.07
CA VAL A 182 -11.01 -0.59 -9.97
C VAL A 182 -10.60 0.74 -9.36
N ASN A 183 -9.41 0.82 -8.76
CA ASN A 183 -8.99 1.99 -7.99
C ASN A 183 -7.52 2.38 -8.24
N ASP A 184 -7.25 3.68 -8.12
CA ASP A 184 -5.92 4.27 -7.99
C ASP A 184 -5.99 5.27 -6.83
N HIS A 185 -4.99 5.32 -5.95
CA HIS A 185 -4.88 6.39 -4.95
C HIS A 185 -3.46 6.56 -4.43
N GLU A 186 -3.15 7.77 -3.98
CA GLU A 186 -1.89 8.06 -3.30
C GLU A 186 -1.91 7.54 -1.86
N SER A 187 -0.73 7.30 -1.28
CA SER A 187 -0.53 6.88 0.12
C SER A 187 -1.31 5.62 0.49
N ASP A 188 -0.65 4.47 0.34
CA ASP A 188 -1.21 3.17 0.69
C ASP A 188 -0.47 2.57 1.88
N TRP A 189 -1.22 2.05 2.85
CA TRP A 189 -0.68 1.43 4.06
C TRP A 189 -1.17 -0.01 4.16
N GLU A 190 -0.24 -0.95 4.10
CA GLU A 190 -0.52 -2.36 4.31
C GLU A 190 0.10 -2.86 5.61
N GLN A 191 -0.45 -3.94 6.16
CA GLN A 191 -0.03 -4.45 7.47
C GLN A 191 -0.10 -5.97 7.57
N ILE A 192 0.77 -6.50 8.43
CA ILE A 192 0.78 -7.90 8.87
C ILE A 192 0.87 -7.95 10.38
N LEU A 193 0.09 -8.85 10.96
CA LEU A 193 0.11 -9.12 12.38
C LEU A 193 0.48 -10.57 12.61
N ILE A 194 1.51 -10.82 13.42
CA ILE A 194 1.86 -12.16 13.91
C ILE A 194 1.56 -12.19 15.41
N TYR A 195 0.70 -13.12 15.82
CA TYR A 195 0.25 -13.27 17.20
C TYR A 195 1.04 -14.40 17.85
N LEU A 196 1.79 -14.06 18.90
CA LEU A 196 2.56 -15.00 19.70
C LEU A 196 1.92 -15.16 21.08
N THR A 197 2.15 -16.32 21.68
CA THR A 197 1.77 -16.64 23.07
C THR A 197 2.96 -17.26 23.80
N ASP A 198 3.09 -17.00 25.09
CA ASP A 198 4.08 -17.59 26.00
C ASP A 198 3.48 -18.66 26.94
N GLU A 199 2.18 -18.97 26.83
CA GLU A 199 1.46 -19.87 27.75
C GLU A 199 2.02 -21.30 27.83
N GLU A 200 2.63 -21.79 26.75
CA GLU A 200 3.11 -23.18 26.66
C GLU A 200 4.65 -23.31 26.72
N HIS A 201 5.39 -22.20 26.65
CA HIS A 201 6.84 -22.20 26.44
C HIS A 201 7.53 -21.00 27.08
N ASP A 202 8.75 -21.18 27.58
CA ASP A 202 9.60 -20.08 28.10
C ASP A 202 9.93 -19.01 27.04
N VAL A 203 9.76 -19.34 25.75
CA VAL A 203 9.98 -18.46 24.61
C VAL A 203 8.66 -18.29 23.85
N PRO A 204 8.19 -17.04 23.61
CA PRO A 204 6.98 -16.77 22.85
C PRO A 204 6.96 -17.50 21.50
N GLN A 205 5.86 -18.18 21.19
CA GLN A 205 5.69 -18.93 19.94
C GLN A 205 4.55 -18.34 19.09
N PRO A 206 4.71 -18.25 17.76
CA PRO A 206 3.66 -17.77 16.88
C PRO A 206 2.52 -18.78 16.81
N ARG A 207 1.29 -18.26 16.90
CA ARG A 207 0.05 -19.06 16.85
C ARG A 207 -0.80 -18.70 15.63
N TRP A 208 -0.80 -17.42 15.26
CA TRP A 208 -1.58 -16.92 14.14
C TRP A 208 -0.82 -15.87 13.36
N VAL A 209 -1.13 -15.77 12.07
CA VAL A 209 -0.76 -14.65 11.21
C VAL A 209 -2.04 -14.06 10.62
N ALA A 210 -2.11 -12.74 10.51
CA ALA A 210 -3.20 -12.03 9.86
C ALA A 210 -2.65 -11.04 8.84
N PHE A 211 -3.35 -10.94 7.70
CA PHE A 211 -2.97 -10.09 6.58
C PHE A 211 -4.03 -9.00 6.37
N ALA A 212 -3.59 -7.80 6.01
CA ALA A 212 -4.49 -6.78 5.50
C ALA A 212 -5.14 -7.25 4.19
N SER A 213 -6.43 -6.96 4.02
CA SER A 213 -7.10 -7.10 2.73
C SER A 213 -8.32 -6.18 2.67
N HIS A 214 -8.10 -4.92 2.29
CA HIS A 214 -9.13 -3.88 2.11
C HIS A 214 -10.31 -3.95 3.11
N ASP A 215 -11.54 -4.11 2.62
CA ASP A 215 -12.79 -4.12 3.40
C ASP A 215 -13.14 -5.51 3.98
N PHE A 216 -12.28 -6.51 3.80
CA PHE A 216 -12.49 -7.80 4.44
C PHE A 216 -12.23 -7.68 5.94
N SER A 217 -12.96 -8.47 6.73
CA SER A 217 -12.83 -8.49 8.18
C SER A 217 -13.17 -9.87 8.72
N GLY A 218 -12.78 -10.13 9.96
CA GLY A 218 -13.11 -11.37 10.66
C GLY A 218 -12.11 -12.50 10.41
N ASP A 219 -12.55 -13.72 10.69
CA ASP A 219 -11.68 -14.90 10.77
C ASP A 219 -11.01 -15.29 9.45
N ASP A 220 -11.55 -14.84 8.32
CA ASP A 220 -11.01 -15.14 7.00
C ASP A 220 -9.64 -14.51 6.75
N LEU A 221 -9.29 -13.46 7.50
CA LEU A 221 -8.01 -12.75 7.37
C LEU A 221 -6.87 -13.37 8.18
N ARG A 222 -7.18 -14.30 9.09
CA ARG A 222 -6.17 -14.98 9.91
C ARG A 222 -6.00 -16.43 9.50
N ARG A 223 -4.76 -16.90 9.59
CA ARG A 223 -4.39 -18.30 9.43
C ARG A 223 -3.60 -18.75 10.64
N ARG A 224 -3.74 -20.04 10.99
CA ARG A 224 -2.88 -20.62 12.02
C ARG A 224 -1.45 -20.59 11.52
N TRP A 225 -0.51 -20.42 12.44
CA TRP A 225 0.90 -20.42 12.07
C TRP A 225 1.34 -21.76 11.47
N ASP A 226 0.79 -22.86 11.96
CA ASP A 226 1.06 -24.23 11.49
C ASP A 226 0.23 -24.65 10.25
N ASP A 227 -0.54 -23.72 9.67
CA ASP A 227 -1.26 -23.97 8.43
C ASP A 227 -0.28 -24.22 7.28
N PRO A 228 -0.39 -25.36 6.55
CA PRO A 228 0.52 -25.69 5.45
C PRO A 228 0.46 -24.71 4.27
N GLU A 229 -0.61 -23.91 4.15
CA GLU A 229 -0.69 -22.85 3.14
C GLU A 229 0.15 -21.61 3.50
N VAL A 230 0.49 -21.43 4.78
CA VAL A 230 1.38 -20.34 5.24
C VAL A 230 2.82 -20.74 4.99
N GLN A 231 3.33 -20.40 3.81
CA GLN A 231 4.73 -20.60 3.45
C GLN A 231 5.65 -19.77 4.33
N LYS A 232 6.81 -20.33 4.68
CA LYS A 232 7.82 -19.66 5.50
C LYS A 232 9.21 -19.90 4.92
N VAL A 233 10.07 -18.89 4.99
CA VAL A 233 11.51 -19.05 4.79
C VAL A 233 12.14 -19.30 6.15
N ASP A 234 13.06 -20.27 6.22
CA ASP A 234 13.75 -20.68 7.45
C ASP A 234 12.81 -20.96 8.64
N GLU A 235 11.60 -21.46 8.35
CA GLU A 235 10.52 -21.77 9.31
C GLU A 235 9.94 -20.58 10.12
N THR A 236 10.54 -19.39 10.04
CA THR A 236 10.15 -18.23 10.86
C THR A 236 9.62 -17.04 10.06
N HIS A 237 10.02 -16.88 8.81
CA HIS A 237 9.70 -15.70 8.01
C HIS A 237 8.49 -15.96 7.11
N PRO A 238 7.29 -15.46 7.42
CA PRO A 238 6.11 -15.75 6.61
C PRO A 238 6.26 -15.12 5.23
N VAL A 239 5.99 -15.90 4.20
CA VAL A 239 6.00 -15.43 2.82
C VAL A 239 4.62 -14.87 2.50
N ILE A 240 4.58 -13.61 2.08
CA ILE A 240 3.36 -12.93 1.71
C ILE A 240 3.40 -12.56 0.23
N HIS A 241 2.22 -12.46 -0.36
CA HIS A 241 2.03 -12.06 -1.74
C HIS A 241 1.21 -10.79 -1.76
N ALA A 242 1.84 -9.66 -2.09
CA ALA A 242 1.14 -8.40 -2.22
C ALA A 242 0.23 -8.43 -3.46
N GLY A 243 -1.00 -7.91 -3.33
CA GLY A 243 -1.89 -7.72 -4.46
C GLY A 243 -1.27 -6.79 -5.48
N ALA A 244 -1.38 -7.11 -6.77
CA ALA A 244 -0.68 -6.39 -7.83
C ALA A 244 -1.23 -4.97 -7.98
N GLY A 245 -0.40 -3.96 -7.71
CA GLY A 245 -0.76 -2.54 -7.64
C GLY A 245 -1.69 -2.14 -6.49
N SER A 246 -2.45 -3.09 -5.90
CA SER A 246 -3.32 -2.86 -4.75
C SER A 246 -2.61 -3.01 -3.40
N HIS A 247 -1.52 -3.77 -3.38
CA HIS A 247 -0.73 -4.21 -2.22
C HIS A 247 -1.45 -5.11 -1.20
N ALA A 248 -2.75 -4.90 -0.99
CA ALA A 248 -3.68 -5.70 -0.16
C ALA A 248 -4.09 -7.06 -0.75
#